data_AF-A0A4R8LAJ8-F1
#
_entry.id   AF-A0A4R8LAJ8-F1
#
_cell.length_a   1.000
_cell.length_b   1.000
_cell.length_c   1.000
_cell.angle_alpha   90.00
_cell.angle_beta   90.00
_cell.angle_gamma   90.00
#
_symmetry.space_group_name_H-M   'P 1'
#
loop_
_entity.id
_entity.type
_entity.pdbx_description
1 polymer ?
#
loop_
_entity_poly.entity_id
_entity_poly.type
_entity_poly.pdbx_seq_one_letter_code
_entity_poly.pdbx_strand_id
1 'polypeptide(L)'
;MGNRLNIITQHQCTDMLRTPSTRNESCMALFNPRNDRYILRDGTLYLDGRRIKLSELVDHVSDETINQPLEDYLLLVGIFSFLHNCRDLRKDTFFVTSLNEVSHYLGVTQGSKGFRLLEKLKSFAGVYGVIFEEGLFPVLEVFQSNNMLFLSSEYLHRALNVAIMRNHEMFDGKRPFYTDLAFANLVAARNKVSAQIAVELLTLIVKTGKAPEPHVAVTTLAERIPKLHDILYGNAPEVARKRQFYRAFDKVIPYLRSYSSLFEDYADLEFTSGVQMLRPTSVIRIRYSGYIGNERSGVEKA
;
A
#
# COMPACT_ATOMS: atom_id res chain seq x y z
N MET A 1 0.70 18.92 12.95
CA MET A 1 -0.06 17.88 12.21
C MET A 1 0.94 16.86 11.66
N GLY A 2 0.67 15.56 11.79
CA GLY A 2 1.60 14.51 11.31
C GLY A 2 1.61 14.38 9.78
N ASN A 3 2.74 13.95 9.22
CA ASN A 3 2.85 13.59 7.80
C ASN A 3 1.82 12.51 7.42
N ARG A 4 1.35 12.50 6.17
CA ARG A 4 0.26 11.63 5.71
C ARG A 4 0.72 10.52 4.75
N LEU A 5 -0.06 9.45 4.67
CA LEU A 5 0.06 8.42 3.64
C LEU A 5 -0.97 8.66 2.55
N ASN A 6 -0.54 8.75 1.29
CA ASN A 6 -1.40 8.79 0.12
C ASN A 6 -1.75 7.35 -0.27
N ILE A 7 -2.87 6.85 0.24
CA ILE A 7 -3.34 5.48 0.00
C ILE A 7 -4.27 5.48 -1.21
N ILE A 8 -3.93 4.76 -2.27
CA ILE A 8 -4.73 4.72 -3.51
C ILE A 8 -6.09 4.05 -3.25
N THR A 9 -7.17 4.76 -3.57
CA THR A 9 -8.55 4.31 -3.42
C THR A 9 -9.17 3.94 -4.76
N GLN A 10 -8.75 4.52 -5.90
CA GLN A 10 -9.34 4.19 -7.19
C GLN A 10 -9.15 2.72 -7.58
N HIS A 11 -10.23 2.01 -7.91
CA HIS A 11 -10.24 0.55 -8.11
C HIS A 11 -9.17 0.10 -9.11
N GLN A 12 -9.12 0.73 -10.28
CA GLN A 12 -8.21 0.39 -11.39
C GLN A 12 -6.72 0.68 -11.09
N CYS A 13 -6.41 1.42 -10.04
CA CYS A 13 -5.05 1.79 -9.67
C CYS A 13 -4.63 1.22 -8.31
N THR A 14 -5.53 0.51 -7.62
CA THR A 14 -5.24 0.05 -6.25
C THR A 14 -4.08 -0.95 -6.17
N ASP A 15 -3.78 -1.66 -7.26
CA ASP A 15 -2.67 -2.64 -7.30
C ASP A 15 -1.30 -1.99 -7.56
N MET A 16 -1.25 -0.66 -7.72
CA MET A 16 -0.01 0.10 -7.92
C MET A 16 1.03 -0.10 -6.81
N LEU A 17 0.58 -0.33 -5.57
CA LEU A 17 1.45 -0.34 -4.40
C LEU A 17 1.38 -1.68 -3.64
N ARG A 18 0.75 -2.72 -4.21
CA ARG A 18 0.52 -4.00 -3.54
C ARG A 18 0.70 -5.20 -4.45
N THR A 19 0.97 -6.34 -3.82
CA THR A 19 1.12 -7.70 -4.39
C THR A 19 0.38 -8.68 -3.46
N PRO A 20 -0.04 -9.88 -3.91
CA PRO A 20 -0.14 -10.36 -5.28
C PRO A 20 -1.54 -10.16 -5.89
N SER A 21 -2.45 -9.55 -5.14
CA SER A 21 -3.89 -9.45 -5.40
C SER A 21 -4.27 -8.54 -6.58
N THR A 22 -3.67 -8.79 -7.75
CA THR A 22 -3.95 -8.06 -8.98
C THR A 22 -5.36 -8.39 -9.44
N ARG A 23 -6.19 -7.37 -9.55
CA ARG A 23 -7.56 -7.50 -10.03
C ARG A 23 -7.57 -7.47 -11.55
N ASN A 24 -8.50 -8.21 -12.16
CA ASN A 24 -8.67 -8.25 -13.62
C ASN A 24 -8.88 -6.85 -14.25
N GLU A 25 -9.30 -5.85 -13.46
CA GLU A 25 -9.57 -4.49 -13.91
C GLU A 25 -8.44 -3.50 -13.59
N SER A 26 -7.35 -3.93 -12.93
CA SER A 26 -6.25 -3.02 -12.63
C SER A 26 -5.46 -2.71 -13.90
N CYS A 27 -5.08 -1.45 -14.12
CA CYS A 27 -4.23 -1.06 -15.24
C CYS A 27 -2.72 -1.18 -14.92
N MET A 28 -2.40 -1.46 -13.66
CA MET A 28 -1.04 -1.56 -13.17
C MET A 28 -0.94 -2.54 -12.00
N ALA A 29 0.24 -3.10 -11.78
CA ALA A 29 0.48 -4.04 -10.70
C ALA A 29 1.96 -4.01 -10.28
N LEU A 30 2.24 -4.61 -9.13
CA LEU A 30 3.60 -4.91 -8.71
C LEU A 30 3.95 -6.37 -9.02
N PHE A 31 5.21 -6.58 -9.40
CA PHE A 31 5.81 -7.87 -9.70
C PHE A 31 7.05 -8.08 -8.84
N ASN A 32 6.97 -9.03 -7.90
CA ASN A 32 8.01 -9.38 -6.96
C ASN A 32 8.33 -10.89 -7.08
N PRO A 33 9.09 -11.30 -8.11
CA PRO A 33 9.34 -12.71 -8.40
C PRO A 33 10.19 -13.45 -7.36
N ARG A 34 10.94 -12.70 -6.51
CA ARG A 34 11.93 -13.24 -5.55
C ARG A 34 12.83 -14.35 -6.10
N ASN A 35 13.18 -14.24 -7.38
CA ASN A 35 13.91 -15.26 -8.10
C ASN A 35 14.88 -14.58 -9.07
N ASP A 36 16.17 -14.81 -8.83
CA ASP A 36 17.28 -14.19 -9.57
C ASP A 36 17.34 -14.60 -11.06
N ARG A 37 16.54 -15.59 -11.46
CA ARG A 37 16.34 -15.95 -12.88
C ARG A 37 15.61 -14.86 -13.66
N TYR A 38 14.85 -14.00 -12.97
CA TYR A 38 14.21 -12.83 -13.55
C TYR A 38 15.17 -11.64 -13.56
N ILE A 39 15.60 -11.26 -14.76
CA ILE A 39 16.55 -10.16 -14.95
C ILE A 39 15.92 -9.11 -15.84
N LEU A 40 15.86 -7.87 -15.35
CA LEU A 40 15.51 -6.71 -16.17
C LEU A 40 16.76 -6.19 -16.89
N ARG A 41 16.71 -6.13 -18.22
CA ARG A 41 17.76 -5.51 -19.06
C ARG A 41 17.09 -4.66 -20.12
N ASP A 42 17.50 -3.39 -20.22
CA ASP A 42 17.01 -2.45 -21.23
C ASP A 42 15.47 -2.37 -21.27
N GLY A 43 14.83 -2.33 -20.09
CA GLY A 43 13.36 -2.30 -19.95
C GLY A 43 12.65 -3.61 -20.35
N THR A 44 13.40 -4.67 -20.67
CA THR A 44 12.86 -5.98 -21.03
C THR A 44 13.16 -7.01 -19.94
N LEU A 45 12.13 -7.73 -19.50
CA LEU A 45 12.26 -8.80 -18.52
C LEU A 45 12.67 -10.11 -19.21
N TYR A 46 13.69 -10.76 -18.67
CA TYR A 46 14.17 -12.06 -19.12
C TYR A 46 13.99 -13.10 -18.01
N LEU A 47 13.57 -14.31 -18.38
CA LEU A 47 13.58 -15.50 -17.54
C LEU A 47 14.56 -16.50 -18.17
N ASP A 48 15.67 -16.78 -17.50
CA ASP A 48 16.74 -17.67 -18.01
C ASP A 48 17.26 -17.27 -19.40
N GLY A 49 17.39 -15.96 -19.64
CA GLY A 49 17.80 -15.43 -20.94
C GLY A 49 16.71 -15.44 -22.03
N ARG A 50 15.52 -16.00 -21.76
CA ARG A 50 14.35 -15.87 -22.64
C ARG A 50 13.61 -14.57 -22.33
N ARG A 51 13.40 -13.74 -23.35
CA ARG A 51 12.53 -12.56 -23.24
C ARG A 51 11.11 -12.97 -22.86
N ILE A 52 10.58 -12.38 -21.80
CA ILE A 52 9.18 -12.47 -21.41
C ILE A 52 8.39 -11.40 -22.15
N LYS A 53 7.32 -11.80 -22.84
CA LYS A 53 6.40 -10.87 -23.49
C LYS A 53 5.48 -10.24 -22.44
N LEU A 54 4.95 -9.04 -22.71
CA LEU A 54 4.03 -8.37 -21.80
C LEU A 54 2.77 -9.21 -21.52
N SER A 55 2.25 -9.92 -22.52
CA SER A 55 1.11 -10.84 -22.33
C SER A 55 1.43 -11.99 -21.36
N GLU A 56 2.64 -12.57 -21.44
CA GLU A 56 3.09 -13.62 -20.51
C GLU A 56 3.35 -13.05 -19.10
N LEU A 57 3.79 -11.78 -19.01
CA LEU A 57 4.01 -11.11 -17.75
C LEU A 57 2.72 -10.92 -16.94
N VAL A 58 1.57 -10.72 -17.59
CA VAL A 58 0.27 -10.63 -16.91
C VAL A 58 -0.04 -11.92 -16.13
N ASP A 59 0.23 -13.07 -16.74
CA ASP A 59 0.04 -14.37 -16.11
C ASP A 59 0.99 -14.52 -14.90
N HIS A 60 2.26 -14.11 -15.06
CA HIS A 60 3.26 -14.17 -13.99
C HIS A 60 2.95 -13.24 -12.82
N VAL A 61 2.38 -12.06 -13.09
CA VAL A 61 1.95 -11.10 -12.07
C VAL A 61 0.79 -11.64 -11.25
N SER A 62 -0.07 -12.45 -11.87
CA SER A 62 -1.25 -13.04 -11.23
C SER A 62 -0.96 -14.36 -10.51
N ASP A 63 0.15 -15.02 -10.82
CA ASP A 63 0.57 -16.27 -10.19
C ASP A 63 1.24 -16.02 -8.83
N GLU A 64 0.56 -16.35 -7.73
CA GLU A 64 1.07 -16.19 -6.35
C GLU A 64 2.29 -17.07 -6.04
N THR A 65 2.56 -18.11 -6.84
CA THR A 65 3.79 -18.92 -6.70
C THR A 65 5.01 -18.21 -7.28
N ILE A 66 4.79 -17.26 -8.21
CA ILE A 66 5.82 -16.42 -8.81
C ILE A 66 5.85 -15.06 -8.11
N ASN A 67 4.75 -14.31 -8.16
CA ASN A 67 4.63 -12.97 -7.60
C ASN A 67 4.41 -13.03 -6.09
N GLN A 68 5.50 -12.95 -5.34
CA GLN A 68 5.46 -13.08 -3.89
C GLN A 68 4.97 -11.79 -3.21
N PRO A 69 4.31 -11.88 -2.04
CA PRO A 69 3.97 -10.72 -1.24
C PRO A 69 5.17 -9.84 -0.89
N LEU A 70 5.00 -8.52 -0.98
CA LEU A 70 5.96 -7.56 -0.41
C LEU A 70 5.95 -7.62 1.11
N GLU A 71 7.12 -7.86 1.69
CA GLU A 71 7.31 -7.93 3.14
C GLU A 71 6.91 -6.64 3.87
N ASP A 72 7.08 -5.49 3.23
CA ASP A 72 6.84 -4.19 3.85
C ASP A 72 6.11 -3.22 2.87
N TYR A 73 4.96 -3.64 2.31
CA TYR A 73 4.21 -2.79 1.38
C TYR A 73 3.87 -1.40 1.96
N LEU A 74 3.63 -1.31 3.28
CA LEU A 74 3.37 -0.02 3.94
C LEU A 74 4.55 0.94 3.81
N LEU A 75 5.78 0.42 3.78
CA LEU A 75 6.95 1.25 3.51
C LEU A 75 6.90 1.79 2.08
N LEU A 76 6.52 0.97 1.09
CA LEU A 76 6.36 1.44 -0.30
C LEU A 76 5.28 2.53 -0.41
N VAL A 77 4.15 2.38 0.27
CA VAL A 77 3.12 3.43 0.38
C VAL A 77 3.70 4.69 1.03
N GLY A 78 4.48 4.54 2.09
CA GLY A 78 5.18 5.64 2.75
C GLY A 78 6.16 6.37 1.84
N ILE A 79 6.92 5.65 1.02
CA ILE A 79 7.87 6.23 0.07
C ILE A 79 7.15 6.91 -1.09
N PHE A 80 6.11 6.30 -1.66
CA PHE A 80 5.24 6.95 -2.62
C PHE A 80 4.69 8.28 -2.06
N SER A 81 4.22 8.27 -0.80
CA SER A 81 3.68 9.47 -0.14
C SER A 81 4.74 10.54 0.10
N PHE A 82 5.94 10.15 0.54
CA PHE A 82 7.07 11.06 0.71
C PHE A 82 7.47 11.70 -0.62
N LEU A 83 7.62 10.89 -1.68
CA LEU A 83 7.97 11.38 -3.00
C LEU A 83 6.86 12.24 -3.61
N HIS A 84 5.59 11.98 -3.33
CA HIS A 84 4.48 12.79 -3.82
C HIS A 84 4.35 14.12 -3.05
N ASN A 85 4.49 14.10 -1.73
CA ASN A 85 4.19 15.25 -0.87
C ASN A 85 5.41 16.15 -0.63
N CYS A 86 6.60 15.57 -0.59
CA CYS A 86 7.84 16.28 -0.30
C CYS A 86 8.76 16.40 -1.51
N ARG A 87 8.46 15.69 -2.60
CA ARG A 87 9.16 15.79 -3.89
C ARG A 87 8.12 15.99 -5.00
N ASP A 88 8.53 16.39 -6.18
CA ASP A 88 7.62 16.55 -7.32
C ASP A 88 7.57 15.25 -8.14
N LEU A 89 7.08 14.15 -7.54
CA LEU A 89 6.98 12.83 -8.21
C LEU A 89 6.21 12.89 -9.53
N ARG A 90 5.37 13.90 -9.72
CA ARG A 90 4.64 14.13 -10.98
C ARG A 90 5.55 14.52 -12.13
N LYS A 91 6.70 15.16 -11.86
CA LYS A 91 7.61 15.71 -12.87
C LYS A 91 8.96 15.00 -12.92
N ASP A 92 9.41 14.46 -11.79
CA ASP A 92 10.73 13.85 -11.68
C ASP A 92 10.64 12.34 -11.44
N THR A 93 11.68 11.63 -11.87
CA THR A 93 11.91 10.21 -11.55
C THR A 93 13.09 10.00 -10.61
N PHE A 94 13.93 11.03 -10.40
CA PHE A 94 15.15 10.97 -9.61
C PHE A 94 15.14 12.03 -8.50
N PHE A 95 15.46 11.61 -7.29
CA PHE A 95 15.33 12.43 -6.08
C PHE A 95 16.57 12.34 -5.21
N VAL A 96 17.07 13.51 -4.80
CA VAL A 96 18.14 13.64 -3.80
C VAL A 96 17.53 14.02 -2.45
N THR A 97 17.87 13.27 -1.40
CA THR A 97 17.41 13.49 -0.02
C THR A 97 18.45 12.95 0.97
N SER A 98 18.06 12.80 2.24
CA SER A 98 18.84 12.12 3.27
C SER A 98 17.98 11.05 3.93
N LEU A 99 18.63 10.04 4.50
CA LEU A 99 17.91 9.00 5.26
C LEU A 99 17.14 9.61 6.45
N ASN A 100 17.69 10.67 7.06
CA ASN A 100 17.09 11.40 8.18
C ASN A 100 15.76 12.05 7.80
N GLU A 101 15.70 12.68 6.63
CA GLU A 101 14.49 13.33 6.14
C GLU A 101 13.38 12.30 5.89
N VAL A 102 13.70 11.20 5.20
CA VAL A 102 12.76 10.10 4.97
C VAL A 102 12.31 9.47 6.30
N SER A 103 13.25 9.28 7.25
CA SER A 103 12.92 8.74 8.57
C SER A 103 12.01 9.66 9.38
N HIS A 104 12.26 10.96 9.34
CA HIS A 104 11.43 11.96 9.98
C HIS A 104 10.02 11.97 9.37
N TYR A 105 9.93 11.91 8.03
CA TYR A 105 8.65 11.84 7.33
C TYR A 105 7.83 10.63 7.81
N LEU A 106 8.45 9.44 7.80
CA LEU A 106 7.83 8.17 8.17
C LEU A 106 7.70 7.95 9.68
N GLY A 107 8.13 8.91 10.52
CA GLY A 107 8.11 8.77 11.97
C GLY A 107 8.87 7.55 12.50
N VAL A 108 9.93 7.12 11.82
CA VAL A 108 10.75 5.98 12.23
C VAL A 108 12.04 6.46 12.88
N THR A 109 12.47 5.78 13.95
CA THR A 109 13.74 6.06 14.62
C THR A 109 14.88 5.26 14.00
N GLN A 110 16.01 5.92 13.75
CA GLN A 110 17.24 5.28 13.27
C GLN A 110 18.13 4.83 14.44
N GLY A 111 18.87 3.74 14.27
CA GLY A 111 19.83 3.22 15.26
C GLY A 111 20.06 1.71 15.15
N SER A 112 20.98 1.15 15.95
CA SER A 112 21.33 -0.29 15.92
C SER A 112 20.17 -1.23 16.27
N LYS A 113 19.19 -0.74 17.05
CA LYS A 113 17.90 -1.39 17.34
C LYS A 113 16.71 -0.69 16.66
N GLY A 114 16.99 0.32 15.85
CA GLY A 114 16.00 1.17 15.18
C GLY A 114 15.42 0.51 13.93
N PHE A 115 14.54 1.24 13.27
CA PHE A 115 13.98 0.84 11.98
C PHE A 115 15.10 0.86 10.93
N ARG A 116 15.44 -0.30 10.37
CA ARG A 116 16.50 -0.44 9.36
C ARG A 116 16.04 0.08 8.00
N LEU A 117 15.84 1.40 7.90
CA LEU A 117 15.22 2.04 6.76
C LEU A 117 16.00 1.77 5.47
N LEU A 118 17.31 2.01 5.46
CA LEU A 118 18.12 1.83 4.25
C LEU A 118 18.09 0.38 3.73
N GLU A 119 18.22 -0.61 4.62
CA GLU A 119 18.14 -2.03 4.24
C GLU A 119 16.78 -2.37 3.63
N LYS A 120 15.70 -1.88 4.24
CA LYS A 120 14.34 -2.09 3.74
C LYS A 120 14.10 -1.37 2.41
N LEU A 121 14.61 -0.15 2.23
CA LEU A 121 14.53 0.55 0.94
C LEU A 121 15.28 -0.24 -0.14
N LYS A 122 16.48 -0.74 0.15
CA LYS A 122 17.25 -1.58 -0.76
C LYS A 122 16.58 -2.92 -1.07
N SER A 123 15.72 -3.44 -0.19
CA SER A 123 14.97 -4.68 -0.44
C SER A 123 13.94 -4.57 -1.57
N PHE A 124 13.61 -3.35 -2.02
CA PHE A 124 12.81 -3.16 -3.23
C PHE A 124 13.62 -3.34 -4.52
N ALA A 125 14.94 -3.52 -4.44
CA ALA A 125 15.74 -3.94 -5.58
C ALA A 125 15.25 -5.32 -6.06
N GLY A 126 14.89 -5.41 -7.34
CA GLY A 126 14.28 -6.63 -7.92
C GLY A 126 12.75 -6.69 -7.79
N VAL A 127 12.11 -5.65 -7.24
CA VAL A 127 10.66 -5.44 -7.39
C VAL A 127 10.42 -4.55 -8.60
N TYR A 128 9.54 -5.00 -9.48
CA TYR A 128 9.19 -4.31 -10.71
C TYR A 128 7.73 -3.86 -10.66
N GLY A 129 7.45 -2.73 -11.27
CA GLY A 129 6.10 -2.26 -11.48
C GLY A 129 5.73 -2.45 -12.94
N VAL A 130 4.53 -2.96 -13.17
CA VAL A 130 3.98 -3.25 -14.49
C VAL A 130 2.84 -2.27 -14.74
N ILE A 131 2.91 -1.55 -15.84
CA ILE A 131 1.81 -0.74 -16.38
C ILE A 131 1.42 -1.44 -17.68
N PHE A 132 0.23 -2.05 -17.73
CA PHE A 132 -0.11 -2.99 -18.80
C PHE A 132 -0.14 -2.37 -20.21
N GLU A 133 -0.24 -1.04 -20.31
CA GLU A 133 -0.19 -0.30 -21.57
C GLU A 133 1.19 0.28 -21.90
N GLU A 134 2.12 0.38 -20.93
CA GLU A 134 3.42 1.03 -21.11
C GLU A 134 4.63 0.10 -21.00
N GLY A 135 4.55 -0.93 -20.15
CA GLY A 135 5.63 -1.89 -19.93
C GLY A 135 5.98 -2.12 -18.47
N LEU A 136 7.25 -2.47 -18.23
CA LEU A 136 7.77 -2.85 -16.92
C LEU A 136 8.94 -1.94 -16.53
N PHE A 137 8.94 -1.51 -15.28
CA PHE A 137 9.88 -0.53 -14.74
C PHE A 137 10.37 -0.95 -13.34
N PRO A 138 11.59 -0.60 -12.91
CA PRO A 138 11.99 -0.75 -11.51
C PRO A 138 11.06 0.04 -10.58
N VAL A 139 10.62 -0.56 -9.47
CA VAL A 139 9.78 0.15 -8.49
C VAL A 139 10.56 1.21 -7.75
N LEU A 140 11.76 0.87 -7.28
CA LEU A 140 12.60 1.80 -6.53
C LEU A 140 14.06 1.36 -6.60
N GLU A 141 14.90 2.26 -7.10
CA GLU A 141 16.36 2.13 -7.05
C GLU A 141 16.90 3.07 -5.96
N VAL A 142 17.85 2.55 -5.17
CA VAL A 142 18.35 3.23 -3.99
C VAL A 142 19.87 3.22 -3.99
N PHE A 143 20.46 4.41 -4.07
CA PHE A 143 21.89 4.61 -3.96
C PHE A 143 22.20 5.56 -2.80
N GLN A 144 23.32 5.36 -2.11
CA GLN A 144 23.76 6.22 -1.01
C GLN A 144 25.22 6.60 -1.22
N SER A 145 25.51 7.90 -1.14
CA SER A 145 26.88 8.43 -1.20
C SER A 145 26.98 9.70 -0.37
N ASN A 146 28.05 9.84 0.43
CA ASN A 146 28.34 11.03 1.23
C ASN A 146 27.13 11.54 2.05
N ASN A 147 26.46 10.66 2.78
CA ASN A 147 25.21 10.93 3.54
C ASN A 147 23.98 11.35 2.73
N MET A 148 24.10 11.49 1.41
CA MET A 148 22.97 11.68 0.52
C MET A 148 22.36 10.34 0.14
N LEU A 149 21.03 10.33 0.10
CA LEU A 149 20.22 9.23 -0.39
C LEU A 149 19.66 9.64 -1.76
N PHE A 150 19.92 8.81 -2.76
CA PHE A 150 19.43 8.96 -4.12
C PHE A 150 18.35 7.91 -4.34
N LEU A 151 17.14 8.36 -4.64
CA LEU A 151 16.00 7.51 -4.94
C LEU A 151 15.62 7.72 -6.40
N SER A 152 15.50 6.64 -7.16
CA SER A 152 14.97 6.67 -8.53
C SER A 152 13.76 5.75 -8.64
N SER A 153 12.70 6.23 -9.28
CA SER A 153 11.50 5.43 -9.53
C SER A 153 10.76 5.93 -10.77
N GLU A 154 11.06 5.32 -11.91
CA GLU A 154 10.29 5.55 -13.13
C GLU A 154 8.87 5.00 -13.01
N TYR A 155 8.71 3.86 -12.33
CA TYR A 155 7.39 3.25 -12.11
C TYR A 155 6.45 4.17 -11.34
N LEU A 156 6.84 4.67 -10.15
CA LEU A 156 5.92 5.45 -9.32
C LEU A 156 5.52 6.77 -9.99
N HIS A 157 6.44 7.38 -10.75
CA HIS A 157 6.17 8.56 -11.57
C HIS A 157 5.10 8.27 -12.63
N ARG A 158 5.32 7.24 -13.47
CA ARG A 158 4.38 6.87 -14.53
C ARG A 158 3.03 6.44 -13.97
N ALA A 159 3.04 5.57 -12.96
CA ALA A 159 1.85 5.05 -12.33
C ALA A 159 1.00 6.15 -11.69
N LEU A 160 1.62 7.16 -11.07
CA LEU A 160 0.93 8.36 -10.58
C LEU A 160 0.26 9.12 -11.73
N ASN A 161 0.98 9.36 -12.82
CA ASN A 161 0.43 10.10 -13.96
C ASN A 161 -0.70 9.34 -14.67
N VAL A 162 -0.60 8.01 -14.79
CA VAL A 162 -1.70 7.15 -15.26
C VAL A 162 -2.90 7.24 -14.32
N ALA A 163 -2.69 7.17 -12.99
CA ALA A 163 -3.78 7.28 -12.03
C ALA A 163 -4.48 8.65 -12.09
N ILE A 164 -3.72 9.74 -12.22
CA ILE A 164 -4.25 11.10 -12.43
C ILE A 164 -5.08 11.15 -13.71
N MET A 165 -4.55 10.67 -14.83
CA MET A 165 -5.25 10.66 -16.12
C MET A 165 -6.56 9.87 -16.06
N ARG A 166 -6.53 8.64 -15.53
CA ARG A 166 -7.73 7.80 -15.36
C ARG A 166 -8.76 8.47 -14.45
N ASN A 167 -8.33 9.15 -13.41
CA ASN A 167 -9.22 9.90 -12.53
C ASN A 167 -9.88 11.10 -13.24
N HIS A 168 -9.14 11.79 -14.13
CA HIS A 168 -9.72 12.82 -14.99
C HIS A 168 -10.74 12.25 -15.99
N GLU A 169 -10.44 11.12 -16.62
CA GLU A 169 -11.37 10.44 -17.55
C GLU A 169 -12.68 10.01 -16.86
N MET A 170 -12.60 9.45 -15.65
CA MET A 170 -13.76 8.88 -14.96
C MET A 170 -14.57 9.91 -14.16
N PHE A 171 -13.90 10.90 -13.57
CA PHE A 171 -14.51 11.80 -12.58
C PHE A 171 -14.25 13.28 -12.86
N ASP A 172 -13.71 13.63 -14.04
CA ASP A 172 -13.38 15.02 -14.40
C ASP A 172 -12.44 15.68 -13.37
N GLY A 173 -11.59 14.86 -12.72
CA GLY A 173 -10.67 15.29 -11.66
C GLY A 173 -11.33 15.67 -10.33
N LYS A 174 -12.66 15.58 -10.21
CA LYS A 174 -13.42 16.09 -9.05
C LYS A 174 -13.32 15.21 -7.81
N ARG A 175 -12.89 13.96 -7.96
CA ARG A 175 -12.71 13.03 -6.84
C ARG A 175 -11.22 12.72 -6.68
N PRO A 176 -10.68 12.70 -5.46
CA PRO A 176 -9.33 12.21 -5.27
C PRO A 176 -9.28 10.69 -5.51
N PHE A 177 -8.26 10.23 -6.24
CA PHE A 177 -8.02 8.80 -6.47
C PHE A 177 -7.26 8.12 -5.32
N TYR A 178 -6.95 8.87 -4.27
CA TYR A 178 -6.30 8.43 -3.05
C TYR A 178 -6.95 9.07 -1.82
N THR A 179 -6.59 8.59 -0.63
CA THR A 179 -6.95 9.17 0.67
C THR A 179 -5.69 9.44 1.48
N ASP A 180 -5.69 10.52 2.27
CA ASP A 180 -4.59 10.96 3.13
C ASP A 180 -4.92 10.84 4.63
N LEU A 181 -5.99 10.11 4.97
CA LEU A 181 -6.48 10.01 6.35
C LEU A 181 -5.49 9.31 7.28
N ALA A 182 -4.61 8.44 6.79
CA ALA A 182 -3.60 7.75 7.60
C ALA A 182 -2.33 8.59 7.80
N PHE A 183 -1.76 8.56 8.99
CA PHE A 183 -0.48 9.19 9.30
C PHE A 183 0.70 8.31 8.87
N ALA A 184 1.78 8.94 8.38
CA ALA A 184 2.97 8.26 7.84
C ALA A 184 3.73 7.44 8.90
N ASN A 185 3.63 7.81 10.17
CA ASN A 185 4.20 7.04 11.29
C ASN A 185 3.54 5.67 11.51
N LEU A 186 2.43 5.35 10.84
CA LEU A 186 1.88 4.00 10.80
C LEU A 186 2.87 2.98 10.20
N VAL A 187 3.79 3.43 9.32
CA VAL A 187 4.86 2.58 8.76
C VAL A 187 5.76 2.00 9.87
N ALA A 188 5.92 2.71 10.98
CA ALA A 188 6.71 2.27 12.13
C ALA A 188 6.00 1.20 13.00
N ALA A 189 4.75 0.84 12.69
CA ALA A 189 3.98 -0.10 13.49
C ALA A 189 4.68 -1.45 13.64
N ARG A 190 4.81 -1.91 14.89
CA ARG A 190 5.43 -3.21 15.23
C ARG A 190 4.62 -4.38 14.69
N ASN A 191 3.29 -4.32 14.76
CA ASN A 191 2.42 -5.35 14.22
C ASN A 191 1.98 -4.96 12.80
N LYS A 192 2.76 -5.40 11.82
CA LYS A 192 2.53 -5.05 10.41
C LYS A 192 1.17 -5.53 9.93
N VAL A 193 0.75 -6.75 10.24
CA VAL A 193 -0.56 -7.27 9.82
C VAL A 193 -1.70 -6.39 10.34
N SER A 194 -1.68 -5.98 11.61
CA SER A 194 -2.68 -5.05 12.14
C SER A 194 -2.67 -3.69 11.46
N ALA A 195 -1.49 -3.15 11.14
CA ALA A 195 -1.37 -1.88 10.43
C ALA A 195 -1.92 -1.98 9.00
N GLN A 196 -1.70 -3.11 8.34
CA GLN A 196 -2.24 -3.37 7.00
C GLN A 196 -3.76 -3.49 7.02
N ILE A 197 -4.31 -4.21 8.01
CA ILE A 197 -5.76 -4.28 8.22
C ILE A 197 -6.34 -2.88 8.49
N ALA A 198 -5.67 -2.05 9.29
CA ALA A 198 -6.12 -0.69 9.55
C ALA A 198 -6.17 0.15 8.25
N VAL A 199 -5.13 0.08 7.41
CA VAL A 199 -5.10 0.77 6.11
C VAL A 199 -6.22 0.30 5.17
N GLU A 200 -6.44 -1.02 5.08
CA GLU A 200 -7.50 -1.57 4.22
C GLU A 200 -8.90 -1.23 4.73
N LEU A 201 -9.12 -1.26 6.05
CA LEU A 201 -10.39 -0.81 6.64
C LEU A 201 -10.64 0.66 6.36
N LEU A 202 -9.66 1.52 6.57
CA LEU A 202 -9.74 2.94 6.26
C LEU A 202 -10.10 3.14 4.78
N THR A 203 -9.41 2.45 3.87
CA THR A 203 -9.68 2.50 2.42
C THR A 203 -11.12 2.08 2.10
N LEU A 204 -11.61 1.02 2.73
CA LEU A 204 -12.98 0.53 2.54
C LEU A 204 -14.03 1.51 3.07
N ILE A 205 -13.79 2.15 4.22
CA ILE A 205 -14.69 3.16 4.79
C ILE A 205 -14.76 4.41 3.90
N VAL A 206 -13.62 4.86 3.38
CA VAL A 206 -13.57 5.99 2.44
C VAL A 206 -14.34 5.65 1.16
N LYS A 207 -14.21 4.42 0.65
CA LYS A 207 -14.92 3.95 -0.55
C LYS A 207 -16.42 3.86 -0.37
N THR A 208 -16.92 3.47 0.80
CA THR A 208 -18.36 3.37 1.06
C THR A 208 -19.03 4.73 1.19
N GLY A 209 -18.24 5.79 1.42
CA GLY A 209 -18.67 7.17 1.30
C GLY A 209 -19.69 7.55 2.37
N LYS A 210 -20.96 7.67 1.98
CA LYS A 210 -22.07 8.09 2.86
C LYS A 210 -22.94 6.95 3.37
N ALA A 211 -22.60 5.69 3.07
CA ALA A 211 -23.38 4.55 3.55
C ALA A 211 -23.19 4.40 5.08
N PRO A 212 -24.23 4.58 5.91
CA PRO A 212 -24.07 4.78 7.36
C PRO A 212 -23.62 3.53 8.15
N GLU A 213 -23.77 2.33 7.56
CA GLU A 213 -23.45 1.06 8.23
C GLU A 213 -22.69 0.10 7.31
N PRO A 214 -21.48 0.42 6.86
CA PRO A 214 -20.73 -0.51 6.04
C PRO A 214 -20.28 -1.70 6.89
N HIS A 215 -20.39 -2.88 6.31
CA HIS A 215 -19.85 -4.10 6.90
C HIS A 215 -18.69 -4.58 6.04
N VAL A 216 -17.57 -4.92 6.69
CA VAL A 216 -16.41 -5.48 6.01
C VAL A 216 -16.29 -6.94 6.40
N ALA A 217 -16.45 -7.82 5.42
CA ALA A 217 -16.18 -9.24 5.60
C ALA A 217 -14.68 -9.47 5.83
N VAL A 218 -14.34 -10.35 6.77
CA VAL A 218 -12.94 -10.73 7.03
C VAL A 218 -12.31 -11.38 5.80
N THR A 219 -13.09 -12.09 4.97
CA THR A 219 -12.63 -12.62 3.68
C THR A 219 -12.15 -11.52 2.74
N THR A 220 -12.87 -10.39 2.65
CA THR A 220 -12.46 -9.24 1.80
C THR A 220 -11.12 -8.64 2.24
N LEU A 221 -10.82 -8.66 3.53
CA LEU A 221 -9.51 -8.23 4.03
C LEU A 221 -8.43 -9.28 3.72
N ALA A 222 -8.76 -10.56 3.83
CA ALA A 222 -7.84 -11.66 3.55
C ALA A 222 -7.41 -11.68 2.08
N GLU A 223 -8.33 -11.43 1.15
CA GLU A 223 -8.04 -11.29 -0.28
C GLU A 223 -7.00 -10.19 -0.60
N ARG A 224 -6.83 -9.21 0.31
CA ARG A 224 -5.94 -8.06 0.11
C ARG A 224 -4.69 -8.10 0.96
N ILE A 225 -4.67 -8.96 1.98
CA ILE A 225 -3.61 -9.04 2.97
C ILE A 225 -3.12 -10.50 3.01
N PRO A 226 -2.05 -10.84 2.28
CA PRO A 226 -1.58 -12.22 2.15
C PRO A 226 -1.35 -12.91 3.49
N LYS A 227 -0.82 -12.18 4.48
CA LYS A 227 -0.59 -12.76 5.80
C LYS A 227 -1.89 -13.10 6.54
N LEU A 228 -2.95 -12.33 6.32
CA LEU A 228 -4.27 -12.64 6.87
C LEU A 228 -4.91 -13.82 6.13
N HIS A 229 -4.73 -13.92 4.82
CA HIS A 229 -5.10 -15.10 4.03
C HIS A 229 -4.45 -16.37 4.59
N ASP A 230 -3.13 -16.37 4.81
CA ASP A 230 -2.41 -17.50 5.42
C ASP A 230 -2.96 -17.89 6.80
N ILE A 231 -3.32 -16.89 7.61
CA ILE A 231 -3.86 -17.13 8.96
C ILE A 231 -5.23 -17.81 8.88
N LEU A 232 -6.06 -17.48 7.89
CA LEU A 232 -7.41 -18.03 7.74
C LEU A 232 -7.42 -19.38 7.02
N TYR A 233 -6.67 -19.50 5.93
CA TYR A 233 -6.77 -20.61 4.99
C TYR A 233 -5.53 -21.50 4.94
N GLY A 234 -4.43 -21.07 5.57
CA GLY A 234 -3.19 -21.84 5.59
C GLY A 234 -3.25 -23.11 6.44
N ASN A 235 -2.23 -23.94 6.28
CA ASN A 235 -2.14 -25.29 6.86
C ASN A 235 -1.65 -25.33 8.32
N ALA A 236 -1.50 -24.19 8.98
CA ALA A 236 -1.03 -24.15 10.37
C ALA A 236 -2.08 -24.73 11.34
N PRO A 237 -1.66 -25.30 12.49
CA PRO A 237 -2.58 -25.81 13.50
C PRO A 237 -3.61 -24.76 13.93
N GLU A 238 -4.86 -25.17 14.15
CA GLU A 238 -5.98 -24.27 14.45
C GLU A 238 -5.70 -23.36 15.67
N VAL A 239 -5.08 -23.90 16.73
CA VAL A 239 -4.70 -23.13 17.92
C VAL A 239 -3.71 -22.01 17.57
N ALA A 240 -2.74 -22.29 16.70
CA ALA A 240 -1.77 -21.29 16.24
C ALA A 240 -2.45 -20.21 15.37
N ARG A 241 -3.33 -20.63 14.44
CA ARG A 241 -4.11 -19.72 13.58
C ARG A 241 -5.01 -18.80 14.39
N LYS A 242 -5.78 -19.33 15.35
CA LYS A 242 -6.61 -18.54 16.28
C LYS A 242 -5.78 -17.48 17.00
N ARG A 243 -4.64 -17.86 17.58
CA ARG A 243 -3.74 -16.92 18.27
C ARG A 243 -3.20 -15.84 17.33
N GLN A 244 -2.79 -16.20 16.12
CA GLN A 244 -2.30 -15.25 15.11
C GLN A 244 -3.42 -14.29 14.66
N PHE A 245 -4.63 -14.79 14.49
CA PHE A 245 -5.79 -14.00 14.12
C PHE A 245 -6.14 -12.96 15.18
N TYR A 246 -6.20 -13.35 16.46
CA TYR A 246 -6.40 -12.37 17.54
C TYR A 246 -5.31 -11.30 17.56
N ARG A 247 -4.05 -11.69 17.39
CA ARG A 247 -2.93 -10.74 17.30
C ARG A 247 -3.05 -9.83 16.09
N ALA A 248 -3.54 -10.32 14.95
CA ALA A 248 -3.74 -9.51 13.75
C ALA A 248 -4.79 -8.42 13.97
N PHE A 249 -5.82 -8.66 14.79
CA PHE A 249 -6.89 -7.68 15.04
C PHE A 249 -6.69 -6.83 16.32
N ASP A 250 -5.86 -7.27 17.27
CA ASP A 250 -5.66 -6.60 18.58
C ASP A 250 -5.33 -5.10 18.45
N LYS A 251 -4.45 -4.74 17.51
CA LYS A 251 -3.98 -3.36 17.35
C LYS A 251 -4.72 -2.56 16.30
N VAL A 252 -5.70 -3.14 15.60
CA VAL A 252 -6.36 -2.45 14.48
C VAL A 252 -7.08 -1.18 14.93
N ILE A 253 -7.97 -1.25 15.91
CA ILE A 253 -8.69 -0.07 16.42
C ILE A 253 -7.74 0.93 17.10
N PRO A 254 -6.81 0.51 17.98
CA PRO A 254 -5.78 1.41 18.49
C PRO A 254 -5.01 2.12 17.38
N TYR A 255 -4.65 1.43 16.29
CA TYR A 255 -3.95 2.03 15.17
C TYR A 255 -4.82 3.02 14.40
N LEU A 256 -6.08 2.72 14.12
CA LEU A 256 -6.98 3.68 13.51
C LEU A 256 -7.14 4.94 14.36
N ARG A 257 -7.23 4.81 15.70
CA ARG A 257 -7.35 5.98 16.60
C ARG A 257 -6.08 6.81 16.69
N SER A 258 -4.90 6.18 16.75
CA SER A 258 -3.63 6.89 16.96
C SER A 258 -2.93 7.31 15.66
N TYR A 259 -3.21 6.62 14.56
CA TYR A 259 -2.49 6.76 13.29
C TYR A 259 -3.39 7.17 12.12
N SER A 260 -4.58 7.74 12.37
CA SER A 260 -5.41 8.33 11.33
C SER A 260 -6.29 9.45 11.88
N SER A 261 -6.81 10.30 11.00
CA SER A 261 -7.88 11.27 11.33
C SER A 261 -9.29 10.69 11.15
N LEU A 262 -9.42 9.37 10.94
CA LEU A 262 -10.70 8.74 10.63
C LEU A 262 -11.79 9.01 11.70
N PHE A 263 -11.44 8.97 12.98
CA PHE A 263 -12.37 9.25 14.09
C PHE A 263 -12.68 10.74 14.28
N GLU A 264 -11.89 11.63 13.67
CA GLU A 264 -12.17 13.07 13.64
C GLU A 264 -13.10 13.39 12.46
N ASP A 265 -12.90 12.71 11.33
CA ASP A 265 -13.57 13.04 10.07
C ASP A 265 -14.93 12.32 9.89
N TYR A 266 -15.22 11.27 10.68
CA TYR A 266 -16.49 10.54 10.66
C TYR A 266 -17.21 10.60 12.02
N ALA A 267 -18.42 11.18 12.01
CA ALA A 267 -19.27 11.35 13.19
C ALA A 267 -19.65 10.00 13.80
N ASP A 268 -19.55 9.89 15.13
CA ASP A 268 -20.00 8.73 15.88
C ASP A 268 -19.43 7.41 15.33
N LEU A 269 -18.19 7.46 14.82
CA LEU A 269 -17.56 6.29 14.23
C LEU A 269 -17.32 5.21 15.29
N GLU A 270 -18.00 4.09 15.12
CA GLU A 270 -17.93 2.92 15.98
C GLU A 270 -17.55 1.68 15.19
N PHE A 271 -16.72 0.85 15.82
CA PHE A 271 -16.36 -0.47 15.33
C PHE A 271 -16.88 -1.51 16.30
N THR A 272 -17.87 -2.29 15.88
CA THR A 272 -18.34 -3.45 16.63
C THR A 272 -17.66 -4.70 16.06
N SER A 273 -16.73 -5.24 16.84
CA SER A 273 -15.99 -6.44 16.49
C SER A 273 -16.82 -7.69 16.79
N GLY A 274 -17.40 -8.30 15.75
CA GLY A 274 -17.79 -9.72 15.78
C GLY A 274 -16.58 -10.66 15.62
N VAL A 275 -15.36 -10.11 15.56
CA VAL A 275 -14.11 -10.81 15.19
C VAL A 275 -13.51 -11.57 16.38
N GLN A 276 -14.33 -11.95 17.35
CA GLN A 276 -13.91 -12.76 18.49
C GLN A 276 -13.75 -14.24 18.12
N MET A 277 -14.00 -14.63 16.86
CA MET A 277 -13.82 -16.01 16.41
C MET A 277 -13.13 -16.04 15.06
N LEU A 278 -12.20 -16.99 14.90
CA LEU A 278 -11.58 -17.37 13.63
C LEU A 278 -12.65 -17.99 12.74
N ARG A 279 -13.47 -17.15 12.10
CA ARG A 279 -14.47 -17.55 11.13
C ARG A 279 -14.31 -16.66 9.90
N PRO A 280 -14.15 -17.24 8.69
CA PRO A 280 -14.12 -16.46 7.45
C PRO A 280 -15.37 -15.59 7.28
N THR A 281 -16.52 -16.05 7.76
CA THR A 281 -17.80 -15.34 7.73
C THR A 281 -17.92 -14.22 8.77
N SER A 282 -16.92 -14.01 9.61
CA SER A 282 -16.90 -12.88 10.54
C SER A 282 -16.94 -11.55 9.78
N VAL A 283 -17.72 -10.62 10.30
CA VAL A 283 -17.84 -9.26 9.76
C VAL A 283 -17.39 -8.25 10.81
N ILE A 284 -16.68 -7.22 10.34
CA ILE A 284 -16.39 -6.02 11.11
C ILE A 284 -17.54 -5.06 10.83
N ARG A 285 -18.35 -4.79 11.86
CA ARG A 285 -19.44 -3.85 11.76
C ARG A 285 -18.90 -2.46 12.03
N ILE A 286 -19.18 -1.55 11.12
CA ILE A 286 -18.77 -0.16 11.19
C ILE A 286 -20.05 0.66 11.15
N ARG A 287 -20.17 1.64 12.04
CA ARG A 287 -21.30 2.56 12.09
C ARG A 287 -20.77 3.97 12.20
N TYR A 288 -21.38 4.90 11.48
CA TYR A 288 -21.13 6.33 11.63
C TYR A 288 -22.37 7.11 11.18
N SER A 289 -22.61 8.28 11.76
CA SER A 289 -23.78 9.11 11.44
C SER A 289 -23.56 10.02 10.23
N GLY A 290 -22.31 10.21 9.81
CA GLY A 290 -21.95 10.91 8.58
C GLY A 290 -20.46 11.22 8.49
N TYR A 291 -20.01 11.65 7.30
CA TYR A 291 -18.71 12.28 7.14
C TYR A 291 -18.85 13.75 7.54
N ILE A 292 -18.16 14.17 8.62
CA ILE A 292 -18.14 15.56 9.10
C ILE A 292 -16.97 16.32 8.47
N GLY A 293 -16.00 15.60 7.91
CA GLY A 293 -14.68 16.11 7.55
C GLY A 293 -14.71 17.58 7.19
N ASN A 294 -14.03 18.39 8.01
CA ASN A 294 -13.84 19.81 7.75
C ASN A 294 -13.55 19.96 6.27
N GLU A 295 -14.14 20.95 5.60
CA GLU A 295 -13.75 21.38 4.26
C GLU A 295 -12.25 21.70 4.29
N ARG A 296 -11.40 20.69 4.19
CA ARG A 296 -9.98 20.81 3.90
C ARG A 296 -9.89 20.99 2.40
N SER A 297 -10.60 22.00 1.91
CA SER A 297 -10.36 22.67 0.64
C SER A 297 -8.97 23.29 0.75
N GLY A 298 -7.99 22.53 0.29
CA GLY A 298 -6.59 22.90 0.30
C GLY A 298 -5.81 22.21 -0.80
N VAL A 299 -6.46 21.85 -1.91
CA VAL A 299 -5.79 21.66 -3.19
C VAL A 299 -6.23 22.82 -4.10
N GLU A 300 -6.01 24.04 -3.63
CA GLU A 300 -5.57 25.11 -4.52
C GLU A 300 -4.05 25.14 -4.45
N LYS A 301 -3.42 24.52 -5.44
CA LYS A 301 -2.45 25.17 -6.34
C LYS A 301 -2.07 24.19 -7.45
N ALA A 302 -2.14 24.74 -8.66
CA ALA A 302 -1.87 24.16 -9.96
C ALA A 302 -0.61 23.30 -10.04
#